data_AF-A0A357V2A3-F1
#
_entry.id   AF-A0A357V2A3-F1
#
_cell.length_a   1.000
_cell.length_b   1.000
_cell.length_c   1.000
_cell.angle_alpha   90.00
_cell.angle_beta   90.00
_cell.angle_gamma   90.00
#
_symmetry.space_group_name_H-M   'P 1'
#
loop_
_entity.id
_entity.type
_entity.pdbx_description
1 polymer ?
#
loop_
_entity_poly.entity_id
_entity_poly.type
_entity_poly.pdbx_seq_one_letter_code
_entity_poly.pdbx_strand_id
1 'polypeptide(L)'
;KIEEQYRAKGKDKDQVPVVEFRQECRDFAQHWIGVQRDEFKRLGIIGDWANPYTTMSFPAEAQIVRELLKFLDNGLLYRGSKP
;
A
#
# COMPACT_ATOMS: atom_id res chain seq x y z
N LYS A 1 -1.41 -11.62 3.62
CA LYS A 1 -2.59 -11.58 4.54
C LYS A 1 -3.94 -11.55 3.83
N ILE A 2 -4.32 -10.54 3.03
CA ILE A 2 -5.62 -10.59 2.30
C ILE A 2 -5.64 -11.74 1.28
N GLU A 3 -4.62 -11.86 0.43
CA GLU A 3 -4.49 -13.02 -0.50
C GLU A 3 -4.47 -14.37 0.24
N GLU A 4 -3.85 -14.44 1.41
CA GLU A 4 -3.83 -15.65 2.25
C GLU A 4 -5.21 -15.97 2.83
N GLN A 5 -6.00 -14.95 3.19
CA GLN A 5 -7.39 -15.13 3.64
C GLN A 5 -8.29 -15.64 2.50
N TYR A 6 -8.07 -15.19 1.27
CA TYR A 6 -8.77 -15.74 0.10
C TYR A 6 -8.40 -17.21 -0.14
N ARG A 7 -7.10 -17.53 -0.13
CA ARG A 7 -6.60 -18.91 -0.24
C ARG A 7 -7.14 -19.81 0.88
N ALA A 8 -7.19 -19.32 2.11
CA ALA A 8 -7.74 -20.06 3.26
C ALA A 8 -9.26 -20.30 3.14
N LYS A 9 -9.98 -19.42 2.44
CA LYS A 9 -11.42 -19.58 2.12
C LYS A 9 -11.65 -20.42 0.85
N GLY A 10 -10.61 -21.00 0.26
CA GLY A 10 -10.70 -21.78 -0.98
C GLY A 10 -11.09 -20.95 -2.20
N LYS A 11 -10.93 -19.63 -2.15
CA LYS A 11 -11.23 -18.71 -3.26
C LYS A 11 -9.93 -18.25 -3.91
N ASP A 12 -9.94 -18.18 -5.24
CA ASP A 12 -8.81 -17.63 -5.99
C ASP A 12 -8.90 -16.10 -6.03
N LYS A 13 -7.75 -15.41 -5.90
CA LYS A 13 -7.68 -13.96 -6.04
C LYS A 13 -8.03 -13.52 -7.46
N ASP A 14 -7.77 -14.39 -8.44
CA ASP A 14 -8.02 -14.11 -9.86
C ASP A 14 -9.53 -14.11 -10.20
N GLN A 15 -10.36 -14.59 -9.26
CA GLN A 15 -11.82 -14.55 -9.37
C GLN A 15 -12.44 -13.26 -8.78
N VAL A 16 -11.63 -12.43 -8.11
CA VAL A 16 -12.08 -11.16 -7.53
C VAL A 16 -11.71 -10.02 -8.49
N PRO A 17 -12.63 -9.06 -8.76
CA PRO A 17 -12.28 -7.85 -9.49
C PRO A 17 -11.09 -7.14 -8.86
N VAL A 18 -10.08 -6.80 -9.68
CA VAL A 18 -8.82 -6.20 -9.20
C VAL A 18 -9.03 -4.92 -8.38
N VAL A 19 -10.03 -4.12 -8.75
CA VAL A 19 -10.37 -2.88 -8.03
C VAL A 19 -10.88 -3.17 -6.62
N GLU A 20 -11.77 -4.16 -6.49
CA GLU A 20 -12.33 -4.60 -5.22
C GLU A 20 -11.24 -5.18 -4.32
N PHE A 21 -10.41 -6.08 -4.85
CA PHE A 21 -9.28 -6.66 -4.12
C PHE A 21 -8.30 -5.59 -3.61
N ARG A 22 -8.01 -4.56 -4.42
CA ARG A 22 -7.14 -3.44 -4.00
C ARG A 22 -7.79 -2.59 -2.92
N GLN A 23 -9.10 -2.40 -2.96
CA GLN A 23 -9.84 -1.69 -1.91
C GLN A 23 -9.74 -2.44 -0.59
N GLU A 24 -9.99 -3.75 -0.58
CA GLU A 24 -9.86 -4.58 0.62
C GLU A 24 -8.44 -4.53 1.21
N CYS A 25 -7.41 -4.48 0.35
CA CYS A 25 -6.02 -4.29 0.79
C CYS A 25 -5.82 -2.93 1.48
N ARG A 26 -6.41 -1.85 0.95
CA ARG A 26 -6.34 -0.50 1.56
C ARG A 26 -7.07 -0.48 2.90
N ASP A 27 -8.25 -1.06 2.98
CA ASP A 27 -9.07 -1.10 4.20
C ASP A 27 -8.36 -1.87 5.32
N PHE A 28 -7.77 -3.02 4.97
CA PHE A 28 -6.96 -3.81 5.90
C PHE A 28 -5.77 -3.00 6.43
N ALA A 29 -5.04 -2.31 5.56
CA ALA A 29 -3.91 -1.50 5.99
C ALA A 29 -4.34 -0.31 6.85
N GLN A 30 -5.46 0.34 6.51
CA GLN A 30 -6.03 1.45 7.28
C GLN A 30 -6.41 1.03 8.71
N HIS A 31 -6.99 -0.16 8.86
CA HIS A 31 -7.31 -0.73 10.17
C HIS A 31 -6.05 -0.85 11.05
N TRP A 32 -4.99 -1.46 10.52
CA TRP A 32 -3.74 -1.65 11.28
C TRP A 32 -3.00 -0.34 11.56
N ILE A 33 -3.06 0.64 10.66
CA ILE A 33 -2.56 1.99 10.93
C ILE A 33 -3.27 2.58 12.14
N GLY A 34 -4.59 2.42 12.23
CA GLY A 34 -5.36 2.86 13.40
C GLY A 34 -4.91 2.21 14.69
N VAL A 35 -4.82 0.88 14.71
CA VAL A 35 -4.38 0.10 15.89
C VAL A 35 -2.99 0.54 16.34
N GLN A 36 -2.00 0.56 15.44
CA GLN A 36 -0.62 0.94 15.77
C GLN A 36 -0.53 2.39 16.23
N ARG A 37 -1.29 3.30 15.61
CA ARG A 37 -1.34 4.71 16.02
C ARG A 37 -1.81 4.85 17.46
N ASP A 38 -2.84 4.13 17.86
CA ASP A 38 -3.38 4.23 19.22
C ASP A 38 -2.44 3.59 20.25
N GLU A 39 -1.75 2.50 19.87
CA GLU A 39 -0.67 1.92 20.67
C GLU A 39 0.50 2.88 20.85
N PHE A 40 0.95 3.56 19.79
CA PHE A 40 2.03 4.54 19.90
C PHE A 40 1.64 5.77 20.74
N LYS A 41 0.40 6.25 20.62
CA LYS A 41 -0.13 7.30 21.51
C LYS A 41 -0.12 6.85 22.96
N ARG A 42 -0.50 5.60 23.24
CA ARG A 42 -0.47 5.02 24.60
C ARG A 42 0.94 4.95 25.17
N LEU A 43 1.96 4.77 24.34
CA LEU A 43 3.37 4.83 24.74
C LEU A 43 3.89 6.26 24.97
N GLY A 44 3.06 7.29 24.79
CA GLY A 44 3.43 8.68 24.99
C GLY A 44 4.21 9.30 23.82
N ILE A 45 4.21 8.66 22.64
CA ILE A 45 4.88 9.23 21.46
C ILE A 45 4.09 10.43 20.94
N ILE A 46 4.82 11.53 20.72
CA ILE A 46 4.28 12.78 20.19
C ILE A 46 4.51 12.81 18.69
N GLY A 47 3.45 13.09 17.92
CA GLY A 47 3.52 13.22 16.46
C GLY A 47 2.20 13.75 15.89
N ASP A 48 2.21 14.10 14.60
CA ASP A 48 0.99 14.45 13.87
C ASP A 48 0.20 13.18 13.52
N TRP A 49 -0.67 12.79 14.45
CA TRP A 49 -1.56 11.64 14.30
C TRP A 49 -2.79 11.90 13.42
N ALA A 50 -3.06 13.16 13.09
CA ALA A 50 -4.16 13.58 12.22
C ALA A 50 -3.76 13.47 10.75
N ASN A 51 -2.51 13.80 10.42
CA ASN A 51 -1.97 13.71 9.06
C ASN A 51 -0.71 12.83 8.99
N PRO A 52 -0.79 11.53 9.31
CA PRO A 52 0.36 10.65 9.18
C PRO A 52 0.72 10.44 7.69
N TYR A 53 2.01 10.36 7.40
CA TYR A 53 2.46 9.91 6.09
C TYR A 53 2.05 8.44 5.88
N THR A 54 1.38 8.16 4.76
CA THR A 54 1.13 6.79 4.31
C THR A 54 1.58 6.63 2.87
N THR A 55 2.27 5.53 2.58
CA THR A 55 2.76 5.21 1.23
C THR A 55 1.63 5.02 0.22
N MET A 56 0.44 4.69 0.71
CA MET A 56 -0.78 4.50 -0.09
C MET A 56 -1.58 5.80 -0.29
N SER A 57 -1.15 6.92 0.28
CA SER A 57 -1.81 8.21 0.07
C SER A 57 -1.63 8.65 -1.39
N PHE A 58 -2.67 9.26 -1.99
CA PHE A 58 -2.58 9.74 -3.37
C PHE A 58 -1.39 10.68 -3.62
N PRO A 59 -1.03 11.60 -2.71
CA PRO A 59 0.18 12.42 -2.87
C PRO A 59 1.47 11.59 -2.94
N ALA A 60 1.61 10.57 -2.08
CA ALA A 60 2.78 9.69 -2.07
C ALA A 60 2.85 8.83 -3.34
N GLU A 61 1.73 8.21 -3.74
CA GLU A 61 1.64 7.42 -4.97
C GLU A 61 1.97 8.28 -6.20
N ALA A 62 1.42 9.50 -6.28
CA ALA A 62 1.73 10.43 -7.36
C ALA A 62 3.21 10.85 -7.37
N GLN A 63 3.82 11.02 -6.19
CA GLN A 63 5.25 11.32 -6.09
C GLN A 63 6.11 10.16 -6.58
N ILE A 64 5.77 8.92 -6.19
CA ILE A 64 6.47 7.71 -6.65
C ILE A 64 6.42 7.64 -8.18
N VAL A 65 5.25 7.85 -8.79
CA VAL A 65 5.09 7.83 -10.24
C VAL A 65 5.90 8.95 -10.90
N ARG A 66 5.89 10.17 -10.35
CA ARG A 66 6.71 11.28 -10.86
C ARG A 66 8.19 10.96 -10.88
N GLU A 67 8.74 10.41 -9.80
CA GLU A 67 10.15 10.03 -9.74
C GLU A 67 10.48 8.88 -10.71
N LEU A 68 9.57 7.90 -10.85
CA LEU A 68 9.73 6.82 -11.82
C LEU A 68 9.80 7.35 -13.26
N LEU A 69 8.97 8.33 -13.61
CA LEU A 69 8.97 8.92 -14.94
C LEU A 69 10.26 9.67 -15.25
N LYS A 70 10.92 10.30 -14.28
CA LYS A 70 12.25 10.89 -14.50
C LYS A 70 13.30 9.85 -14.88
N PHE A 71 13.25 8.66 -14.30
CA PHE A 71 14.15 7.56 -14.70
C PHE A 71 13.87 7.06 -16.11
N LEU A 72 12.61 7.06 -16.52
CA LEU A 72 12.20 6.76 -17.89
C LEU A 72 12.75 7.81 -18.86
N ASP A 73 12.56 9.10 -18.56
CA ASP A 73 12.99 10.22 -19.41
C ASP A 73 14.51 10.27 -19.59
N ASN A 74 15.26 9.93 -18.55
CA ASN A 74 16.73 9.90 -18.57
C ASN A 74 17.32 8.58 -19.12
N GLY A 75 16.48 7.65 -19.59
CA GLY A 75 16.92 6.36 -20.18
C GLY A 75 17.52 5.37 -19.16
N LEU A 76 17.34 5.60 -17.86
CA LEU A 76 17.85 4.73 -16.80
C LEU A 76 16.92 3.55 -16.48
N LEU A 77 15.66 3.62 -16.93
CA LEU A 77 14.67 2.55 -16.77
C LEU A 77 14.64 1.64 -18.00
N TYR A 78 14.86 0.34 -17.80
CA TYR A 78 14.75 -0.67 -18.85
C TYR A 78 13.94 -1.88 -18.39
N ARG A 79 13.31 -2.58 -19.33
CA ARG A 79 12.56 -3.83 -19.06
C ARG A 79 13.38 -5.02 -19.52
N GLY A 80 13.85 -5.83 -18.58
CA GLY A 80 14.51 -7.11 -18.85
C GLY A 80 13.58 -8.32 -18.62
N SER A 81 14.03 -9.51 -19.02
CA SER A 81 13.44 -10.79 -18.64
C SER A 81 14.37 -11.47 -17.64
N LYS A 82 13.86 -11.77 -16.44
CA LYS A 82 14.57 -12.57 -15.45
C LYS A 82 13.99 -14.00 -15.48
N PRO A 83 14.81 -15.04 -15.69
CA PRO A 83 14.36 -16.44 -15.58
C PRO A 83 13.99 -16.80 -14.14
#